data_AF-A0A2J8RSG6-F1
#
_entry.id   AF-A0A2J8RSG6-F1
#
_cell.length_a   1.000
_cell.length_b   1.000
_cell.length_c   1.000
_cell.angle_alpha   90.00
_cell.angle_beta   90.00
_cell.angle_gamma   90.00
#
_symmetry.space_group_name_H-M   'P 1'
#
loop_
_entity.id
_entity.type
_entity.pdbx_description
1 polymer ?
#
loop_
_entity_poly.entity_id
_entity_poly.type
_entity_poly.pdbx_seq_one_letter_code
_entity_poly.pdbx_strand_id
1 'polypeptide(L)'
;MFVPCGESAPDLAGFTLLMPAVSVGNVGQLAMDLIISTLNMSKIGYFYTDCLVPMVGNNPYATAEGNSTELSINAEVYSLPSRKLVALQLRSIFIKYKSKPFCEKLLSWVKSSGCARVIVLSSSHSYQRNDLQLRSTPFRYLLTPSMQKSVQNKIKSLNWEEMEKSRCIPEIDDSEFCIRIPGGGITKTLYDESCSKEIQMAVLLKFVSEGDNIPDALGLVEYLNEWLQIIKPLVSSIIA
;
A
#
# COMPACT_ATOMS: atom_id res chain seq x y z
N MET A 1 -3.22 -8.58 -16.36
CA MET A 1 -3.01 -7.44 -17.26
C MET A 1 -3.93 -6.31 -16.82
N PHE A 2 -3.48 -5.06 -16.86
CA PHE A 2 -4.36 -3.92 -16.58
C PHE A 2 -5.34 -3.73 -17.74
N VAL A 3 -6.60 -3.48 -17.43
CA VAL A 3 -7.68 -3.23 -18.39
C VAL A 3 -8.28 -1.86 -18.06
N PRO A 4 -8.17 -0.86 -18.95
CA PRO A 4 -8.78 0.45 -18.72
C PRO A 4 -10.31 0.38 -18.82
N CYS A 5 -11.00 1.24 -18.07
CA CYS A 5 -12.46 1.42 -18.21
C CYS A 5 -12.83 2.20 -19.48
N GLY A 6 -11.94 3.06 -19.98
CA GLY A 6 -12.11 3.79 -21.23
C GLY A 6 -11.43 3.11 -22.42
N GLU A 7 -11.56 3.70 -23.61
CA GLU A 7 -11.00 3.16 -24.86
C GLU A 7 -9.46 3.20 -24.91
N SER A 8 -8.83 4.09 -24.14
CA SER A 8 -7.37 4.25 -24.09
C SER A 8 -6.80 4.06 -22.69
N ALA A 9 -5.53 3.67 -22.64
CA ALA A 9 -4.81 3.57 -21.37
C ALA A 9 -4.59 4.98 -20.79
N PRO A 10 -4.80 5.18 -19.47
CA PRO A 10 -4.58 6.47 -18.83
C PRO A 10 -3.08 6.79 -18.80
N ASP A 11 -2.75 8.07 -19.02
CA ASP A 11 -1.39 8.57 -18.79
C ASP A 11 -1.15 8.73 -17.28
N LEU A 12 -0.29 7.87 -16.74
CA LEU A 12 0.10 7.86 -15.33
C LEU A 12 1.53 8.39 -15.13
N ALA A 13 2.11 9.06 -16.14
CA ALA A 13 3.44 9.63 -16.06
C ALA A 13 3.54 10.63 -14.91
N GLY A 14 4.49 10.39 -14.00
CA GLY A 14 4.71 11.26 -12.85
C GLY A 14 3.73 11.05 -11.69
N PHE A 15 2.80 10.08 -11.77
CA PHE A 15 1.87 9.78 -10.69
C PHE A 15 2.56 9.03 -9.55
N THR A 16 2.06 9.20 -8.33
CA THR A 16 2.36 8.33 -7.19
C THR A 16 1.29 7.25 -7.09
N LEU A 17 1.70 5.98 -7.18
CA LEU A 17 0.83 4.84 -6.94
C LEU A 17 0.77 4.53 -5.45
N LEU A 18 -0.42 4.59 -4.86
CA LEU A 18 -0.74 4.05 -3.55
C LEU A 18 -1.30 2.64 -3.75
N MET A 19 -0.85 1.68 -2.96
CA MET A 19 -1.39 0.33 -3.02
C MET A 19 -1.34 -0.39 -1.67
N PRO A 20 -2.26 -1.34 -1.42
CA PRO A 20 -2.24 -2.13 -0.22
C PRO A 20 -1.37 -3.36 -0.43
N ALA A 21 -0.75 -3.83 0.64
CA ALA A 21 -0.39 -5.23 0.75
C ALA A 21 -1.54 -5.99 1.42
N VAL A 22 -1.99 -7.09 0.79
CA VAL A 22 -2.88 -8.05 1.46
C VAL A 22 -2.08 -8.71 2.58
N SER A 23 -2.30 -8.24 3.81
CA SER A 23 -1.51 -8.50 5.02
C SER A 23 -2.42 -8.53 6.26
N VAL A 24 -1.87 -8.93 7.41
CA VAL A 24 -2.64 -9.12 8.67
C VAL A 24 -3.60 -7.96 8.98
N GLY A 25 -4.82 -8.28 9.41
CA GLY A 25 -5.82 -7.28 9.78
C GLY A 25 -6.35 -6.43 8.61
N ASN A 26 -5.98 -6.74 7.36
CA ASN A 26 -6.38 -6.01 6.15
C ASN A 26 -6.14 -4.49 6.21
N VAL A 27 -5.20 -4.05 7.06
CA VAL A 27 -4.99 -2.63 7.39
C VAL A 27 -4.71 -1.80 6.14
N GLY A 28 -3.85 -2.30 5.24
CA GLY A 28 -3.55 -1.62 3.98
C GLY A 28 -4.78 -1.46 3.08
N GLN A 29 -5.64 -2.48 3.03
CA GLN A 29 -6.85 -2.47 2.20
C GLN A 29 -7.90 -1.50 2.76
N LEU A 30 -8.11 -1.51 4.08
CA LEU A 30 -8.97 -0.55 4.77
C LEU A 30 -8.45 0.89 4.61
N ALA A 31 -7.12 1.08 4.68
CA ALA A 31 -6.50 2.38 4.43
C ALA A 31 -6.73 2.87 2.99
N MET A 32 -6.70 1.97 2.00
CA MET A 32 -7.07 2.33 0.63
C MET A 32 -8.54 2.69 0.49
N ASP A 33 -9.46 1.95 1.13
CA ASP A 33 -10.88 2.29 1.12
C ASP A 33 -11.11 3.70 1.66
N LEU A 34 -10.45 4.03 2.78
CA LEU A 34 -10.50 5.37 3.36
C LEU A 34 -9.98 6.42 2.38
N ILE A 35 -8.80 6.23 1.78
CA ILE A 35 -8.20 7.20 0.84
C ILE A 35 -9.10 7.40 -0.40
N ILE A 36 -9.55 6.31 -1.01
CA ILE A 36 -10.39 6.36 -2.23
C ILE A 36 -11.70 7.07 -1.93
N SER A 37 -12.36 6.72 -0.83
CA SER A 37 -13.62 7.33 -0.42
C SER A 37 -13.46 8.79 -0.03
N THR A 38 -12.45 9.15 0.78
CA THR A 38 -12.22 10.52 1.24
C THR A 38 -11.83 11.46 0.11
N LEU A 39 -11.07 10.98 -0.87
CA LEU A 39 -10.63 11.78 -2.01
C LEU A 39 -11.57 11.72 -3.22
N ASN A 40 -12.66 10.94 -3.13
CA ASN A 40 -13.62 10.71 -4.20
C ASN A 40 -12.93 10.33 -5.53
N MET A 41 -12.02 9.35 -5.47
CA MET A 41 -11.21 8.95 -6.63
C MET A 41 -12.06 8.19 -7.66
N SER A 42 -11.82 8.45 -8.95
CA SER A 42 -12.58 7.80 -10.03
C SER A 42 -11.93 6.50 -10.48
N LYS A 43 -12.73 5.45 -10.67
CA LYS A 43 -12.26 4.16 -11.22
C LYS A 43 -11.79 4.36 -12.68
N ILE A 44 -10.58 3.92 -12.98
CA ILE A 44 -9.96 4.03 -14.31
C ILE A 44 -9.68 2.67 -14.97
N GLY A 45 -9.78 1.59 -14.22
CA GLY A 45 -9.56 0.24 -14.75
C GLY A 45 -9.44 -0.79 -13.64
N TYR A 46 -9.01 -1.98 -14.02
CA TYR A 46 -8.83 -3.11 -13.12
C TYR A 46 -7.72 -4.05 -13.61
N PHE A 47 -7.24 -4.94 -12.73
CA PHE A 47 -6.32 -5.99 -13.13
C PHE A 47 -7.08 -7.28 -13.45
N TYR A 48 -7.14 -7.64 -14.73
CA TYR A 48 -7.54 -8.98 -15.12
C TYR A 48 -6.43 -9.97 -14.78
N THR A 49 -6.67 -10.82 -13.78
CA THR A 49 -5.65 -11.72 -13.24
C THR A 49 -6.26 -13.02 -12.70
N ASP A 50 -5.52 -14.10 -12.88
CA ASP A 50 -5.81 -15.43 -12.35
C ASP A 50 -5.11 -15.68 -10.99
N CYS A 51 -4.48 -14.65 -10.43
CA CYS A 51 -3.68 -14.71 -9.20
C CYS A 51 -4.49 -14.46 -7.92
N LEU A 52 -5.71 -13.94 -8.07
CA LEU A 52 -6.58 -13.50 -6.99
C LEU A 52 -7.88 -14.31 -7.03
N VAL A 53 -8.48 -14.57 -5.88
CA VAL A 53 -9.79 -15.23 -5.80
C VAL A 53 -10.82 -14.35 -6.53
N PRO A 54 -11.63 -14.91 -7.45
CA PRO A 54 -12.69 -14.15 -8.11
C PRO A 54 -13.71 -13.64 -7.10
N MET A 55 -14.11 -12.37 -7.22
CA MET A 55 -15.20 -11.79 -6.45
C MET A 55 -15.92 -10.74 -7.28
N VAL A 56 -17.19 -10.54 -6.96
CA VAL A 56 -18.02 -9.45 -7.46
C VAL A 56 -18.92 -8.98 -6.32
N GLY A 57 -19.13 -7.68 -6.22
CA GLY A 57 -20.03 -7.08 -5.25
C GLY A 57 -20.50 -5.71 -5.70
N ASN A 58 -21.33 -5.07 -4.88
CA ASN A 58 -21.78 -3.70 -5.12
C ASN A 58 -20.60 -2.72 -4.96
N ASN A 59 -20.68 -1.57 -5.63
CA ASN A 59 -19.72 -0.49 -5.45
C ASN A 59 -19.70 0.01 -3.99
N PRO A 60 -18.59 -0.18 -3.24
CA PRO A 60 -18.51 0.24 -1.84
C PRO A 60 -18.38 1.76 -1.67
N TYR A 61 -18.13 2.50 -2.75
CA TYR A 61 -17.99 3.94 -2.76
C TYR A 61 -19.20 4.65 -3.39
N ALA A 62 -20.31 3.93 -3.55
CA ALA A 62 -21.52 4.52 -4.11
C ALA A 62 -22.07 5.61 -3.17
N THR A 63 -22.16 6.83 -3.67
CA THR A 63 -22.70 8.01 -2.96
C THR A 63 -23.88 8.63 -3.70
N ALA A 64 -24.18 8.16 -4.91
CA ALA A 64 -25.28 8.61 -5.74
C ALA A 64 -25.92 7.43 -6.49
N GLU A 65 -27.16 7.58 -6.94
CA GLU A 65 -27.86 6.52 -7.68
C GLU A 65 -27.08 6.10 -8.94
N GLY A 66 -26.45 7.04 -9.64
CA GLY A 66 -25.74 6.79 -10.89
C GLY A 66 -24.52 5.86 -10.79
N ASN A 67 -23.87 5.77 -9.62
CA ASN A 67 -22.73 4.86 -9.41
C ASN A 67 -23.08 3.65 -8.52
N SER A 68 -24.34 3.52 -8.10
CA SER A 68 -24.83 2.41 -7.27
C SER A 68 -24.90 1.08 -8.03
N THR A 69 -25.04 1.12 -9.36
CA THR A 69 -25.11 -0.05 -10.24
C THR A 69 -23.74 -0.55 -10.69
N GLU A 70 -22.67 0.21 -10.40
CA GLU A 70 -21.32 -0.24 -10.69
C GLU A 70 -20.95 -1.45 -9.84
N LEU A 71 -20.34 -2.44 -10.48
CA LEU A 71 -19.79 -3.59 -9.79
C LEU A 71 -18.36 -3.30 -9.33
N SER A 72 -18.06 -3.88 -8.17
CA SER A 72 -16.75 -3.91 -7.53
C SER A 72 -16.15 -5.30 -7.69
N ILE A 73 -14.90 -5.37 -8.14
CA ILE A 73 -14.17 -6.63 -8.33
C ILE A 73 -12.91 -6.70 -7.45
N ASN A 74 -12.11 -7.76 -7.65
CA ASN A 74 -11.00 -8.12 -6.77
C ASN A 74 -9.78 -7.19 -6.82
N ALA A 75 -9.52 -6.50 -7.93
CA ALA A 75 -8.34 -5.65 -8.12
C ALA A 75 -8.65 -4.45 -9.03
N GLU A 76 -8.95 -3.30 -8.44
CA GLU A 76 -9.42 -2.12 -9.15
C GLU A 76 -8.44 -0.95 -9.01
N VAL A 77 -8.39 -0.08 -10.01
CA VAL A 77 -7.49 1.07 -10.06
C VAL A 77 -8.31 2.34 -10.13
N TYR A 78 -8.00 3.29 -9.26
CA TYR A 78 -8.65 4.58 -9.14
C TYR A 78 -7.63 5.70 -9.35
N SER A 79 -8.07 6.86 -9.82
CA SER A 79 -7.18 8.00 -10.05
C SER A 79 -7.73 9.30 -9.49
N LEU A 80 -6.80 10.20 -9.16
CA LEU A 80 -7.05 11.59 -8.83
C LEU A 80 -6.02 12.46 -9.58
N PRO A 81 -6.30 12.84 -10.84
CA PRO A 81 -5.35 13.57 -11.67
C PRO A 81 -4.91 14.90 -11.07
N SER A 82 -5.81 15.61 -10.38
CA SER A 82 -5.53 16.90 -9.73
C SER A 82 -4.40 16.85 -8.71
N ARG A 83 -4.08 15.66 -8.17
CA ARG A 83 -2.97 15.44 -7.23
C ARG A 83 -1.91 14.47 -7.75
N LYS A 84 -2.01 14.03 -9.01
CA LYS A 84 -1.16 12.98 -9.59
C LYS A 84 -1.11 11.71 -8.71
N LEU A 85 -2.27 11.28 -8.22
CA LEU A 85 -2.41 10.06 -7.43
C LEU A 85 -3.14 8.99 -8.21
N VAL A 86 -2.67 7.75 -8.07
CA VAL A 86 -3.36 6.56 -8.52
C VAL A 86 -3.39 5.59 -7.34
N ALA A 87 -4.52 4.92 -7.12
CA ALA A 87 -4.72 3.98 -6.04
C ALA A 87 -5.11 2.63 -6.61
N LEU A 88 -4.38 1.58 -6.25
CA LEU A 88 -4.81 0.20 -6.48
C LEU A 88 -5.56 -0.26 -5.24
N GLN A 89 -6.73 -0.87 -5.38
CA GLN A 89 -7.43 -1.56 -4.30
C GLN A 89 -7.49 -3.05 -4.57
N LEU A 90 -7.14 -3.85 -3.56
CA LEU A 90 -7.22 -5.31 -3.59
C LEU A 90 -8.28 -5.76 -2.58
N ARG A 91 -9.27 -6.53 -3.00
CA ARG A 91 -10.38 -6.99 -2.14
C ARG A 91 -10.45 -8.49 -1.92
N SER A 92 -9.54 -9.24 -2.53
CA SER A 92 -9.50 -10.69 -2.41
C SER A 92 -8.10 -11.18 -2.05
N ILE A 93 -8.04 -12.41 -1.55
CA ILE A 93 -6.81 -13.09 -1.22
C ILE A 93 -6.12 -13.66 -2.46
N PHE A 94 -4.82 -13.90 -2.35
CA PHE A 94 -4.04 -14.57 -3.37
C PHE A 94 -4.35 -16.06 -3.44
N ILE A 95 -4.50 -16.57 -4.65
CA ILE A 95 -4.48 -18.01 -4.90
C ILE A 95 -3.08 -18.54 -4.55
N LYS A 96 -3.03 -19.72 -3.93
CA LYS A 96 -1.79 -20.36 -3.46
C LYS A 96 -0.72 -20.32 -4.56
N TYR A 97 0.49 -19.88 -4.19
CA TYR A 97 1.66 -19.74 -5.07
C TYR A 97 1.58 -18.69 -6.19
N LYS A 98 0.49 -17.90 -6.27
CA LYS A 98 0.32 -16.88 -7.32
C LYS A 98 0.64 -15.45 -6.90
N SER A 99 1.02 -15.22 -5.63
CA SER A 99 1.39 -13.89 -5.13
C SER A 99 2.63 -13.32 -5.84
N LYS A 100 3.68 -14.12 -6.04
CA LYS A 100 4.89 -13.68 -6.75
C LYS A 100 4.62 -13.34 -8.23
N PRO A 101 3.95 -14.21 -9.03
CA PRO A 101 3.53 -13.86 -10.38
C PRO A 101 2.70 -12.58 -10.47
N PHE A 102 1.83 -12.31 -9.49
CA PHE A 102 1.09 -11.05 -9.43
C PHE A 102 2.02 -9.85 -9.21
N CYS A 103 2.95 -9.95 -8.25
CA CYS A 103 3.92 -8.89 -7.99
C CYS A 103 4.75 -8.57 -9.24
N GLU A 104 5.22 -9.58 -9.96
CA GLU A 104 5.99 -9.41 -11.19
C GLU A 104 5.18 -8.67 -12.27
N LYS A 105 3.93 -9.10 -12.51
CA LYS A 105 3.02 -8.46 -13.48
C LYS A 105 2.67 -7.03 -13.07
N LEU A 106 2.44 -6.77 -11.78
CA LEU A 106 2.14 -5.46 -11.24
C LEU A 106 3.32 -4.50 -11.41
N LEU A 107 4.51 -4.91 -11.01
CA LEU A 107 5.73 -4.09 -11.13
C LEU A 107 6.10 -3.84 -12.60
N SER A 108 5.83 -4.80 -13.50
CA SER A 108 5.95 -4.56 -14.94
C SER A 108 4.99 -3.47 -15.41
N TRP A 109 3.74 -3.50 -14.94
CA TRP A 109 2.76 -2.46 -15.26
C TRP A 109 3.19 -1.08 -14.73
N VAL A 110 3.64 -1.00 -13.48
CA VAL A 110 4.17 0.24 -12.86
C VAL A 110 5.27 0.87 -13.71
N LYS A 111 6.19 0.06 -14.24
CA LYS A 111 7.24 0.54 -15.14
C LYS A 111 6.68 1.06 -16.45
N SER A 112 5.80 0.29 -17.09
CA SER A 112 5.20 0.69 -18.38
C SER A 112 4.28 1.90 -18.28
N SER A 113 3.68 2.15 -17.11
CA SER A 113 2.76 3.26 -16.91
C SER A 113 3.45 4.59 -16.61
N GLY A 114 4.77 4.59 -16.37
CA GLY A 114 5.53 5.81 -16.07
C GLY A 114 5.27 6.40 -14.69
N CYS A 115 4.72 5.62 -13.75
CA CYS A 115 4.53 6.06 -12.37
C CYS A 115 5.88 6.48 -11.76
N ALA A 116 5.93 7.66 -11.15
CA ALA A 116 7.17 8.19 -10.57
C ALA A 116 7.64 7.37 -9.36
N ARG A 117 6.69 6.90 -8.55
CA ARG A 117 6.97 6.13 -7.33
C ARG A 117 5.76 5.32 -6.88
N VAL A 118 6.02 4.31 -6.06
CA VAL A 118 5.01 3.45 -5.43
C VAL A 118 5.12 3.56 -3.92
N ILE A 119 3.98 3.65 -3.23
CA ILE A 119 3.90 3.60 -1.77
C ILE A 119 2.96 2.46 -1.39
N VAL A 120 3.53 1.46 -0.72
CA VAL A 120 2.80 0.27 -0.25
C VAL A 120 2.36 0.50 1.19
N LEU A 121 1.06 0.39 1.46
CA LEU A 121 0.51 0.39 2.81
C LEU A 121 0.34 -1.06 3.28
N SER A 122 1.01 -1.42 4.37
CA SER A 122 1.09 -2.78 4.88
C SER A 122 0.85 -2.84 6.38
N SER A 123 0.75 -4.05 6.90
CA SER A 123 0.82 -4.35 8.33
C SER A 123 1.77 -5.53 8.60
N SER A 124 2.04 -5.78 9.88
CA SER A 124 2.84 -6.91 10.37
C SER A 124 2.33 -7.35 11.74
N HIS A 125 2.54 -8.61 12.12
CA HIS A 125 2.09 -9.12 13.42
C HIS A 125 2.77 -8.41 14.60
N SER A 126 1.96 -7.88 15.52
CA SER A 126 2.42 -7.21 16.75
C SER A 126 3.09 -8.15 17.74
N TYR A 127 2.64 -9.40 17.84
CA TYR A 127 3.16 -10.40 18.77
C TYR A 127 4.56 -10.93 18.39
N GLN A 128 5.08 -10.57 17.21
CA GLN A 128 6.44 -10.92 16.76
C GLN A 128 7.38 -9.71 16.78
N ARG A 129 7.00 -8.62 17.46
CA ARG A 129 7.86 -7.47 17.68
C ARG A 129 9.02 -7.83 18.59
N ASN A 130 10.20 -7.34 18.25
CA ASN A 130 11.37 -7.39 19.13
C ASN A 130 11.33 -6.25 20.17
N ASP A 131 12.26 -6.28 21.12
CA ASP A 131 12.40 -5.30 22.19
C ASP A 131 12.52 -3.84 21.72
N LEU A 132 13.27 -3.58 20.64
CA LEU A 132 13.41 -2.23 20.08
C LEU A 132 12.07 -1.76 19.52
N GLN A 133 11.38 -2.65 18.82
CA GLN A 133 10.06 -2.39 18.27
C GLN A 133 9.05 -2.12 19.38
N LEU A 134 9.01 -2.91 20.46
CA LEU A 134 8.07 -2.73 21.58
C LEU A 134 8.24 -1.40 22.32
N ARG A 135 9.47 -0.87 22.40
CA ARG A 135 9.79 0.40 23.11
C ARG A 135 9.53 1.67 22.29
N SER A 136 9.10 1.54 21.04
CA SER A 136 8.93 2.64 20.10
C SER A 136 7.54 2.63 19.46
N THR A 137 7.28 3.63 18.61
CA THR A 137 6.07 3.70 17.78
C THR A 137 5.82 2.38 17.03
N PRO A 138 4.56 1.95 16.84
CA PRO A 138 4.24 0.73 16.08
C PRO A 138 4.39 0.91 14.56
N PHE A 139 4.76 2.10 14.08
CA PHE A 139 4.92 2.38 12.65
C PHE A 139 6.37 2.18 12.20
N ARG A 140 6.54 1.64 11.00
CA ARG A 140 7.84 1.49 10.34
C ARG A 140 7.74 1.86 8.87
N TYR A 141 8.87 2.23 8.30
CA TYR A 141 9.01 2.39 6.86
C TYR A 141 10.15 1.55 6.29
N LEU A 142 10.09 1.30 4.98
CA LEU A 142 11.20 0.82 4.17
C LEU A 142 11.32 1.68 2.93
N LEU A 143 12.55 1.96 2.49
CA LEU A 143 12.82 2.63 1.23
C LEU A 143 13.66 1.72 0.33
N THR A 144 13.30 1.66 -0.94
CA THR A 144 14.19 1.13 -1.97
C THR A 144 15.42 2.04 -2.12
N PRO A 145 16.59 1.51 -2.49
CA PRO A 145 17.79 2.32 -2.70
C PRO A 145 17.60 3.45 -3.72
N SER A 146 16.80 3.20 -4.77
CA SER A 146 16.46 4.17 -5.81
C SER A 146 15.64 5.35 -5.26
N MET A 147 14.75 5.10 -4.29
CA MET A 147 13.94 6.13 -3.67
C MET A 147 14.68 6.89 -2.58
N GLN A 148 15.54 6.20 -1.81
CA GLN A 148 16.21 6.74 -0.61
C GLN A 148 16.86 8.10 -0.85
N LYS A 149 17.63 8.25 -1.93
CA LYS A 149 18.33 9.50 -2.27
C LYS A 149 17.39 10.71 -2.40
N SER A 150 16.18 10.50 -2.90
CA SER A 150 15.23 11.59 -3.17
C SER A 150 14.41 12.03 -1.95
N VAL A 151 14.23 11.15 -0.96
CA VAL A 151 13.29 11.39 0.16
C VAL A 151 13.94 11.36 1.54
N GLN A 152 15.23 10.99 1.64
CA GLN A 152 15.92 10.81 2.93
C GLN A 152 15.80 12.02 3.87
N ASN A 153 15.99 13.24 3.36
CA ASN A 153 15.90 14.44 4.19
C ASN A 153 14.47 14.67 4.72
N LYS A 154 13.47 14.41 3.88
CA LYS A 154 12.06 14.54 4.28
C LYS A 154 11.72 13.50 5.34
N ILE A 155 12.11 12.24 5.16
CA ILE A 155 11.84 11.18 6.14
C ILE A 155 12.57 11.43 7.46
N LYS A 156 13.83 11.89 7.43
CA LYS A 156 14.57 12.31 8.64
C LYS A 156 13.84 13.42 9.40
N SER A 157 13.28 14.40 8.69
CA SER A 157 12.51 15.49 9.33
C SER A 157 11.22 15.03 10.00
N LEU A 158 10.68 13.87 9.59
CA LEU A 158 9.49 13.27 10.19
C LEU A 158 9.80 12.41 11.43
N ASN A 159 11.10 12.18 11.72
CA ASN A 159 11.55 11.33 12.83
C ASN A 159 10.93 9.92 12.80
N TRP A 160 10.81 9.35 11.61
CA TRP A 160 10.28 8.01 11.42
C TRP A 160 11.32 6.92 11.67
N GLU A 161 10.86 5.76 12.14
CA GLU A 161 11.70 4.59 12.39
C GLU A 161 11.72 3.66 11.17
N GLU A 162 12.92 3.34 10.67
CA GLU A 162 13.10 2.37 9.58
C GLU A 162 12.90 0.94 10.12
N MET A 163 12.34 0.06 9.30
CA MET A 163 12.17 -1.35 9.66
C MET A 163 13.53 -2.01 9.89
N GLU A 164 13.70 -2.58 11.07
CA GLU A 164 14.96 -3.13 11.52
C GLU A 164 15.30 -4.43 10.77
N LYS A 165 16.58 -4.59 10.42
CA LYS A 165 17.10 -5.85 9.93
C LYS A 165 17.36 -6.78 11.11
N SER A 166 17.09 -8.07 10.91
CA SER A 166 17.37 -9.10 11.91
C SER A 166 18.04 -10.29 11.26
N ARG A 167 18.79 -11.07 12.03
CA ARG A 167 19.38 -12.33 11.58
C ARG A 167 18.31 -13.24 10.97
N CYS A 168 18.52 -13.72 9.75
CA CYS A 168 17.56 -14.61 9.10
C CYS A 168 17.35 -15.88 9.92
N ILE A 169 18.40 -16.38 10.56
CA ILE A 169 18.35 -17.53 11.47
C ILE A 169 18.85 -17.07 12.85
N PRO A 170 17.95 -16.88 13.83
CA PRO A 170 18.31 -16.31 15.13
C PRO A 170 19.48 -17.01 15.84
N GLU A 171 19.60 -18.32 15.64
CA GLU A 171 20.53 -19.22 16.34
C GLU A 171 21.89 -19.36 15.64
N ILE A 172 22.08 -18.74 14.47
CA ILE A 172 23.33 -18.82 13.71
C ILE A 172 23.97 -17.44 13.67
N ASP A 173 25.14 -17.30 14.30
CA ASP A 173 25.86 -16.03 14.44
C ASP A 173 26.29 -15.43 13.08
N ASP A 174 26.68 -16.29 12.14
CA ASP A 174 27.08 -15.90 10.78
C ASP A 174 25.90 -15.74 9.80
N SER A 175 24.65 -15.79 10.29
CA SER A 175 23.50 -15.66 9.40
C SER A 175 23.34 -14.22 8.90
N GLU A 176 23.00 -14.10 7.62
CA GLU A 176 22.76 -12.80 7.00
C GLU A 176 21.61 -12.05 7.70
N PHE A 177 21.73 -10.72 7.69
CA PHE A 177 20.66 -9.84 8.16
C PHE A 177 19.63 -9.63 7.06
N CYS A 178 18.38 -10.00 7.33
CA CYS A 178 17.25 -9.75 6.45
C CYS A 178 16.12 -9.00 7.14
N ILE A 179 15.34 -8.31 6.32
CA ILE A 179 14.08 -7.70 6.72
C ILE A 179 13.04 -8.83 6.83
N ARG A 180 12.37 -8.90 7.97
CA ARG A 180 11.26 -9.83 8.21
C ARG A 180 10.01 -9.03 8.48
N ILE A 181 8.92 -9.35 7.78
CA ILE A 181 7.61 -8.71 7.96
C ILE A 181 6.58 -9.82 8.17
N PRO A 182 6.52 -10.41 9.37
CA PRO A 182 5.62 -11.51 9.62
C PRO A 182 4.15 -11.09 9.47
N GLY A 183 3.35 -11.89 8.77
CA GLY A 183 1.98 -11.50 8.40
C GLY A 183 1.90 -10.39 7.34
N GLY A 184 3.04 -9.93 6.79
CA GLY A 184 3.11 -8.88 5.77
C GLY A 184 2.70 -9.32 4.37
N GLY A 185 2.29 -10.56 4.17
CA GLY A 185 1.83 -11.08 2.88
C GLY A 185 2.81 -10.81 1.73
N ILE A 186 2.39 -9.99 0.76
CA ILE A 186 3.19 -9.68 -0.44
C ILE A 186 4.26 -8.59 -0.23
N THR A 187 4.29 -7.92 0.92
CA THR A 187 5.11 -6.73 1.15
C THR A 187 6.59 -6.96 0.93
N LYS A 188 7.14 -8.04 1.51
CA LYS A 188 8.56 -8.37 1.34
C LYS A 188 8.90 -8.66 -0.13
N THR A 189 8.06 -9.43 -0.82
CA THR A 189 8.24 -9.73 -2.24
C THR A 189 8.21 -8.46 -3.09
N LEU A 190 7.25 -7.56 -2.86
CA LEU A 190 7.18 -6.28 -3.56
C LEU A 190 8.42 -5.43 -3.33
N TYR A 191 8.90 -5.36 -2.08
CA TYR A 191 10.09 -4.60 -1.74
C TYR A 191 11.35 -5.17 -2.42
N ASP A 192 11.59 -6.48 -2.27
CA ASP A 192 12.79 -7.15 -2.81
C ASP A 192 12.83 -7.08 -4.35
N GLU A 193 11.70 -7.33 -5.01
CA GLU A 193 11.57 -7.22 -6.47
C GLU A 193 11.73 -5.77 -6.94
N SER A 194 11.24 -4.78 -6.17
CA SER A 194 11.39 -3.37 -6.51
C SER A 194 12.83 -2.88 -6.35
N CYS A 195 13.53 -3.34 -5.32
CA CYS A 195 14.98 -3.12 -5.17
C CYS A 195 15.73 -3.67 -6.39
N SER A 196 15.44 -4.91 -6.78
CA SER A 196 16.09 -5.59 -7.92
C SER A 196 15.78 -4.92 -9.26
N LYS A 197 14.59 -4.33 -9.40
CA LYS A 197 14.12 -3.67 -10.62
C LYS A 197 14.34 -2.16 -10.61
N GLU A 198 15.00 -1.61 -9.59
CA GLU A 198 15.24 -0.18 -9.40
C GLU A 198 13.98 0.70 -9.39
N ILE A 199 12.84 0.12 -8.98
CA ILE A 199 11.57 0.85 -8.87
C ILE A 199 11.59 1.70 -7.60
N GLN A 200 11.28 2.98 -7.71
CA GLN A 200 11.15 3.86 -6.54
C GLN A 200 9.93 3.45 -5.72
N MET A 201 10.17 2.69 -4.66
CA MET A 201 9.14 2.22 -3.74
C MET A 201 9.47 2.57 -2.29
N ALA A 202 8.43 2.98 -1.57
CA ALA A 202 8.38 3.01 -0.12
C ALA A 202 7.35 2.01 0.39
N VAL A 203 7.61 1.41 1.54
CA VAL A 203 6.61 0.66 2.31
C VAL A 203 6.37 1.44 3.60
N LEU A 204 5.11 1.69 3.94
CA LEU A 204 4.69 2.16 5.26
C LEU A 204 3.90 1.03 5.91
N LEU A 205 4.24 0.68 7.14
CA LEU A 205 3.57 -0.40 7.85
C LEU A 205 3.31 -0.10 9.31
N LYS A 206 2.27 -0.73 9.85
CA LYS A 206 1.93 -0.75 11.27
C LYS A 206 1.99 -2.17 11.83
N PHE A 207 2.55 -2.34 13.02
CA PHE A 207 2.40 -3.59 13.76
C PHE A 207 1.01 -3.68 14.38
N VAL A 208 0.27 -4.76 14.09
CA VAL A 208 -1.14 -4.92 14.49
C VAL A 208 -1.45 -6.31 15.02
N SER A 209 -2.52 -6.37 15.80
CA SER A 209 -3.13 -7.63 16.27
C SER A 209 -4.33 -7.97 15.40
N GLU A 210 -4.74 -9.25 15.41
CA GLU A 210 -6.02 -9.63 14.81
C GLU A 210 -7.18 -8.99 15.57
N GLY A 211 -8.28 -8.69 14.87
CA GLY A 211 -9.47 -8.05 15.44
C GLY A 211 -9.94 -6.84 14.62
N ASP A 212 -10.52 -5.86 15.31
CA ASP A 212 -10.92 -4.59 14.69
C ASP A 212 -9.69 -3.73 14.38
N ASN A 213 -9.40 -3.61 13.09
CA ASN A 213 -8.24 -2.91 12.55
C ASN A 213 -8.63 -1.57 11.89
N ILE A 214 -9.85 -1.07 12.09
CA ILE A 214 -10.26 0.26 11.61
C ILE A 214 -9.37 1.37 12.20
N PRO A 215 -9.09 1.41 13.52
CA PRO A 215 -8.18 2.41 14.09
C PRO A 215 -6.74 2.28 13.55
N ASP A 216 -6.32 1.06 13.22
CA ASP A 216 -5.03 0.80 12.61
C ASP A 216 -4.91 1.37 11.20
N ALA A 217 -5.97 1.23 10.41
CA ALA A 217 -6.05 1.81 9.07
C ALA A 217 -6.04 3.35 9.11
N LEU A 218 -6.79 3.95 10.03
CA LEU A 218 -6.78 5.40 10.26
C LEU A 218 -5.36 5.89 10.60
N GLY A 219 -4.72 5.28 11.58
CA GLY A 219 -3.35 5.64 11.96
C GLY A 219 -2.33 5.45 10.82
N LEU A 220 -2.50 4.43 9.97
CA LEU A 220 -1.63 4.23 8.81
C LEU A 220 -1.85 5.30 7.73
N VAL A 221 -3.08 5.77 7.54
CA VAL A 221 -3.37 6.89 6.63
C VAL A 221 -2.86 8.21 7.20
N GLU A 222 -2.98 8.45 8.50
CA GLU A 222 -2.38 9.61 9.17
C GLU A 222 -0.86 9.62 9.00
N TYR A 223 -0.21 8.48 9.22
CA TYR A 223 1.22 8.30 9.00
C TYR A 223 1.61 8.59 7.54
N LEU A 224 0.86 8.09 6.55
CA LEU A 224 1.07 8.48 5.14
C LEU A 224 0.90 9.99 4.94
N ASN A 225 -0.08 10.61 5.61
CA ASN A 225 -0.45 12.00 5.42
C ASN A 225 0.54 13.00 6.04
N GLU A 226 1.27 12.62 7.08
CA GLU A 226 2.41 13.39 7.60
C GLU A 226 3.44 13.66 6.49
N TRP A 227 3.61 12.71 5.58
CA TRP A 227 4.52 12.85 4.44
C TRP A 227 3.87 13.51 3.22
N LEU A 228 2.73 12.99 2.76
CA LEU A 228 2.15 13.41 1.47
C LEU A 228 1.14 14.55 1.56
N GLN A 229 0.54 14.78 2.72
CA GLN A 229 -0.47 15.83 2.95
C GLN A 229 -1.63 15.78 1.93
N ILE A 230 -2.06 14.56 1.57
CA ILE A 230 -3.11 14.29 0.58
C ILE A 230 -4.52 14.51 1.13
N ILE A 231 -4.72 14.36 2.44
CA ILE A 231 -5.99 14.59 3.12
C ILE A 231 -5.83 15.84 3.99
N LYS A 232 -6.74 16.80 3.86
CA LYS A 232 -6.74 17.97 4.76
C LYS A 232 -7.22 17.49 6.14
N PRO A 233 -6.56 17.89 7.24
CA PRO A 233 -7.12 17.69 8.56
C PRO A 233 -8.50 18.36 8.59
N LEU A 234 -9.51 17.69 9.13
CA LEU A 234 -10.74 18.36 9.52
C LEU A 234 -10.34 19.37 10.59
N VAL A 235 -10.26 20.64 10.21
CA VAL A 235 -10.29 21.72 11.19
C VAL A 235 -11.68 21.61 11.80
N SER A 236 -11.78 21.05 12.99
CA SER A 236 -12.97 21.16 13.81
C SER A 236 -13.22 22.65 13.99
N SER A 237 -14.10 23.21 13.17
CA SER A 237 -14.83 24.42 13.46
C SER A 237 -15.63 24.13 14.72
N ILE A 238 -14.98 24.28 15.87
CA ILE A 238 -15.66 24.41 17.15
C ILE A 238 -16.51 25.66 16.97
N ILE A 239 -17.81 25.41 16.85
CA ILE A 239 -18.85 26.41 16.87
C ILE A 239 -18.70 27.14 18.21
N ALA A 240 -18.30 28.41 18.14
CA ALA A 240 -18.46 29.37 19.23
C ALA A 240 -19.83 30.04 19.08
#